data_AF-A0A9D1SGD2-F1
#
_entry.id   AF-A0A9D1SGD2-F1
#
_cell.length_a   1.000
_cell.length_b   1.000
_cell.length_c   1.000
_cell.angle_alpha   90.00
_cell.angle_beta   90.00
_cell.angle_gamma   90.00
#
_symmetry.space_group_name_H-M   'P 1'
#
loop_
_entity.id
_entity.type
_entity.pdbx_description
1 polymer ?
#
loop_
_entity_poly.entity_id
_entity_poly.type
_entity_poly.pdbx_seq_one_letter_code
_entity_poly.pdbx_strand_id
1 'polypeptide(L)'
;MTKTETKSGKMPLHFSRKLLAIPYGLFLAMFVVIPLLIIIYYAFTDRNGNFTFENFSNYFGGEGGLSAFLQSSVCKTIGRSLLIAFSSTVLCLLLAYPVAYIIAKSKLKNKAAFLLLFIVPMWVNFVLRINALR
;
A
#
# COMPACT_ATOMS: atom_id res chain seq x y z
N MET A 1 1.80 -59.58 -7.67
CA MET A 1 2.15 -59.54 -9.10
C MET A 1 0.87 -59.15 -9.82
N THR A 2 0.73 -58.09 -10.60
CA THR A 2 1.70 -57.46 -11.51
C THR A 2 1.03 -56.20 -12.06
N LYS A 3 1.82 -55.13 -12.21
CA LYS A 3 1.81 -54.17 -13.34
C LYS A 3 0.45 -53.61 -13.84
N THR A 4 0.25 -52.30 -13.65
CA THR A 4 0.31 -51.26 -14.70
C THR A 4 -0.77 -51.39 -15.77
N GLU A 5 -1.51 -50.31 -16.00
CA GLU A 5 -1.60 -49.63 -17.31
C GLU A 5 -2.54 -48.43 -17.15
N THR A 6 -1.91 -47.31 -16.84
CA THR A 6 -2.38 -45.96 -17.16
C THR A 6 -2.55 -45.88 -18.67
N LYS A 7 -3.78 -45.70 -19.16
CA LYS A 7 -3.99 -45.05 -20.46
C LYS A 7 -5.35 -44.38 -20.50
N SER A 8 -5.33 -43.05 -20.41
CA SER A 8 -6.00 -42.23 -21.42
C SER A 8 -5.64 -40.78 -21.19
N GLY A 9 -4.91 -40.23 -22.16
CA GLY A 9 -4.68 -38.80 -22.27
C GLY A 9 -5.98 -38.03 -22.14
N LYS A 10 -6.00 -37.13 -21.17
CA LYS A 10 -6.72 -35.87 -21.25
C LYS A 10 -5.66 -34.86 -20.87
N MET A 11 -5.33 -33.97 -21.79
CA MET A 11 -4.58 -32.77 -21.46
C MET A 11 -5.64 -31.80 -20.93
N PRO A 12 -5.87 -31.67 -19.61
CA PRO A 12 -6.70 -30.57 -19.15
C PRO A 12 -5.86 -29.31 -19.42
N LEU A 13 -6.38 -28.41 -20.25
CA LEU A 13 -5.94 -27.03 -20.26
C LEU A 13 -6.16 -26.48 -18.84
N HIS A 14 -5.16 -26.67 -17.99
CA HIS A 14 -5.17 -26.19 -16.63
C HIS A 14 -4.94 -24.68 -16.71
N PHE A 15 -6.04 -23.93 -16.76
CA PHE A 15 -6.07 -22.48 -16.65
C PHE A 15 -5.55 -22.10 -15.26
N SER A 16 -4.23 -22.16 -15.14
CA SER A 16 -3.52 -21.87 -13.91
C SER A 16 -3.73 -20.39 -13.66
N ARG A 17 -4.41 -20.04 -12.55
CA ARG A 17 -4.66 -18.65 -12.13
C ARG A 17 -3.38 -17.80 -12.12
N LYS A 18 -2.20 -18.44 -12.07
CA LYS A 18 -0.89 -17.83 -12.24
C LYS A 18 -0.71 -17.19 -13.62
N LEU A 19 -1.13 -17.83 -14.72
CA LEU A 19 -1.01 -17.31 -16.08
C LEU A 19 -1.93 -16.09 -16.33
N LEU A 20 -3.06 -16.00 -15.63
CA LEU A 20 -3.97 -14.85 -15.67
C LEU A 20 -3.54 -13.70 -14.74
N ALA A 21 -2.87 -14.02 -13.63
CA ALA A 21 -2.31 -13.03 -12.71
C ALA A 21 -0.97 -12.44 -13.21
N ILE A 22 -0.23 -13.16 -14.06
CA ILE A 22 1.04 -12.70 -14.65
C ILE A 22 0.91 -11.39 -15.44
N PRO A 23 0.01 -11.24 -16.43
CA PRO A 23 -0.09 -9.99 -17.18
C PRO A 23 -0.51 -8.82 -16.30
N TYR A 24 -1.38 -9.06 -15.32
CA TYR A 24 -1.83 -8.03 -14.37
C TYR A 24 -0.71 -7.60 -13.41
N GLY A 25 0.01 -8.57 -12.83
CA GLY A 25 1.14 -8.30 -11.94
C GLY A 25 2.29 -7.61 -12.66
N LEU A 26 2.60 -8.03 -13.90
CA LEU A 26 3.60 -7.39 -14.74
C LEU A 26 3.20 -5.95 -15.08
N PHE A 27 1.94 -5.72 -15.46
CA PHE A 27 1.43 -4.38 -15.76
C PHE A 27 1.47 -3.45 -14.54
N LEU A 28 1.02 -3.92 -13.37
CA LEU A 28 1.05 -3.16 -12.13
C LEU A 28 2.49 -2.87 -11.70
N ALA A 29 3.37 -3.87 -11.73
CA ALA A 29 4.77 -3.70 -11.43
C ALA A 29 5.42 -2.71 -12.40
N MET A 30 5.17 -2.80 -13.70
CA MET A 30 5.67 -1.85 -14.68
C MET A 30 5.22 -0.42 -14.37
N PHE A 31 3.93 -0.21 -14.07
CA PHE A 31 3.39 1.12 -13.80
C PHE A 31 3.82 1.71 -12.44
N VAL A 32 4.24 0.87 -11.48
CA VAL A 32 4.80 1.30 -10.20
C VAL A 32 6.33 1.50 -10.28
N VAL A 33 7.02 0.61 -10.98
CA VAL A 33 8.48 0.62 -11.12
C VAL A 33 8.94 1.78 -12.01
N ILE A 34 8.24 2.06 -13.13
CA ILE A 34 8.59 3.19 -14.01
C ILE A 34 8.65 4.53 -13.27
N PRO A 35 7.61 4.99 -12.53
CA PRO A 35 7.69 6.25 -11.80
C PRO A 35 8.71 6.22 -10.67
N LEU A 36 8.93 5.05 -10.04
CA LEU A 36 10.01 4.89 -9.05
C LEU A 36 11.39 5.10 -9.67
N LEU A 37 11.65 4.52 -10.83
CA LEU A 37 12.91 4.72 -11.56
C LEU A 37 13.08 6.17 -11.98
N ILE A 38 12.01 6.84 -12.39
CA ILE A 38 12.01 8.28 -12.70
C ILE A 38 12.36 9.11 -11.46
N ILE A 39 11.76 8.81 -10.30
CA ILE A 39 12.07 9.48 -9.03
C ILE A 39 13.54 9.28 -8.64
N ILE A 40 14.05 8.05 -8.76
CA ILE A 40 15.46 7.74 -8.47
C ILE A 40 16.36 8.49 -9.45
N TYR A 41 16.04 8.50 -10.75
CA TYR A 41 16.81 9.22 -11.77
C TYR A 41 16.87 10.72 -11.49
N TYR A 42 15.74 11.36 -11.14
CA TYR A 42 15.69 12.77 -10.75
C TYR A 42 16.33 13.05 -9.39
N ALA A 43 16.39 12.07 -8.48
CA ALA A 43 17.11 12.23 -7.21
C ALA A 43 18.63 12.35 -7.42
N PHE A 44 19.16 11.76 -8.50
CA PHE A 44 20.58 11.81 -8.84
C PHE A 44 20.93 12.79 -9.98
N THR A 45 19.94 13.37 -10.67
CA THR A 45 20.13 14.21 -11.87
C THR A 45 19.38 15.53 -11.76
N ASP A 46 20.07 16.65 -11.98
CA ASP A 46 19.46 17.99 -11.99
C ASP A 46 18.78 18.30 -13.33
N ARG A 47 17.97 19.36 -13.39
CA ARG A 47 17.26 19.90 -14.56
C ARG A 47 18.16 20.14 -15.79
N ASN A 48 19.47 20.17 -15.59
CA ASN A 48 20.50 20.47 -16.59
C ASN A 48 21.35 19.25 -16.99
N GLY A 49 21.03 18.03 -16.51
CA GLY A 49 21.68 16.79 -16.97
C GLY A 49 23.10 16.53 -16.44
N ASN A 50 23.57 17.30 -15.46
CA ASN A 50 24.84 17.06 -14.76
C ASN A 50 24.63 16.16 -13.53
N PHE A 51 25.57 15.24 -13.29
CA PHE A 51 25.65 14.46 -12.05
C PHE A 51 26.11 15.37 -10.91
N THR A 52 25.15 16.03 -10.28
CA THR A 52 25.43 17.07 -9.28
C THR A 52 25.43 16.46 -7.88
N PHE A 53 26.62 16.14 -7.36
CA PHE A 53 26.86 15.89 -5.93
C PHE A 53 26.66 17.15 -5.08
N GLU A 54 26.62 18.33 -5.71
CA GLU A 54 26.27 19.60 -5.09
C GLU A 54 24.79 19.71 -4.70
N ASN A 55 23.88 18.98 -5.32
CA ASN A 55 22.46 18.93 -4.92
C ASN A 55 22.35 18.09 -3.66
N PHE A 56 23.06 16.96 -3.58
CA PHE A 56 23.25 16.25 -2.32
C PHE A 56 23.96 17.12 -1.28
N SER A 57 25.03 17.85 -1.63
CA SER A 57 25.74 18.71 -0.68
C SER A 57 24.96 19.98 -0.31
N ASN A 58 24.04 20.50 -1.11
CA ASN A 58 23.16 21.60 -0.70
C ASN A 58 21.95 21.10 0.08
N TYR A 59 21.44 19.90 -0.23
CA TYR A 59 20.38 19.22 0.52
C TYR A 59 20.89 18.63 1.86
N PHE A 60 22.19 18.30 1.96
CA PHE A 60 22.83 17.74 3.16
C PHE A 60 23.89 18.65 3.83
N GLY A 61 24.40 19.72 3.18
CA GLY A 61 25.60 20.45 3.65
C GLY A 61 25.80 21.94 3.31
N GLY A 62 24.96 22.63 2.53
CA GLY A 62 25.10 24.08 2.24
C GLY A 62 24.22 24.91 3.18
N GLU A 63 24.76 26.01 3.78
CA GLU A 63 24.22 27.05 4.72
C GLU A 63 22.91 26.80 5.52
N GLY A 64 22.51 25.55 5.65
CA GLY A 64 21.18 25.05 5.98
C GLY A 64 21.04 23.56 5.64
N GLY A 65 22.12 22.77 5.63
CA GLY A 65 22.17 21.38 5.13
C GLY A 65 21.29 20.36 5.85
N LEU A 66 21.87 19.31 6.43
CA LEU A 66 21.16 18.35 7.29
C LEU A 66 20.30 19.06 8.35
N SER A 67 20.72 20.25 8.77
CA SER A 67 19.92 21.17 9.55
C SER A 67 18.59 21.51 8.89
N ALA A 68 18.44 22.12 7.69
CA ALA A 68 17.09 22.44 7.16
C ALA A 68 16.22 21.22 6.83
N PHE A 69 16.82 20.09 6.44
CA PHE A 69 16.10 18.82 6.29
C PHE A 69 15.52 18.34 7.63
N LEU A 70 16.28 18.50 8.73
CA LEU A 70 15.84 18.17 10.09
C LEU A 70 15.11 19.32 10.82
N GLN A 71 15.21 20.59 10.38
CA GLN A 71 14.98 21.78 11.21
C GLN A 71 13.50 22.04 11.49
N SER A 72 12.55 21.66 10.63
CA SER A 72 11.15 21.92 11.01
C SER A 72 10.06 21.13 10.32
N SER A 73 10.23 20.75 9.05
CA SER A 73 9.08 20.30 8.26
C SER A 73 9.04 18.79 8.07
N VAL A 74 10.15 18.15 7.71
CA VAL A 74 10.18 16.71 7.45
C VAL A 74 10.11 15.92 8.77
N CYS A 75 11.01 16.19 9.71
CA CYS A 75 11.02 15.51 11.02
C CYS A 75 9.70 15.71 11.79
N LYS A 76 9.15 16.93 11.79
CA LYS A 76 7.85 17.23 12.42
C LYS A 76 6.68 16.54 11.72
N THR A 77 6.72 16.38 10.40
CA THR A 77 5.67 15.69 9.64
C THR A 77 5.75 14.19 9.88
N ILE A 78 6.96 13.61 9.85
CA ILE A 78 7.17 12.19 10.17
C ILE A 78 6.71 11.91 11.60
N GLY A 79 7.16 12.70 12.58
CA GLY A 79 6.73 12.55 13.98
C GLY A 79 5.22 12.67 14.16
N ARG A 80 4.58 13.67 13.52
CA ARG A 80 3.11 13.80 13.56
C ARG A 80 2.40 12.64 12.88
N SER A 81 2.87 12.18 11.73
CA SER A 81 2.28 11.04 11.02
C SER A 81 2.39 9.74 11.84
N LEU A 82 3.51 9.53 12.52
CA LEU A 82 3.74 8.38 13.39
C LEU A 82 2.83 8.43 14.61
N LEU A 83 2.67 9.60 15.24
CA LEU A 83 1.73 9.79 16.34
C LEU A 83 0.28 9.52 15.91
N ILE A 84 -0.14 10.02 14.74
CA ILE A 84 -1.48 9.79 14.22
C ILE A 84 -1.70 8.31 13.90
N ALA A 85 -0.72 7.65 13.25
CA ALA A 85 -0.80 6.23 12.92
C ALA A 85 -0.85 5.36 14.18
N PHE A 86 -0.01 5.66 15.17
CA PHE A 86 0.01 4.95 16.45
C PHE A 86 -1.31 5.11 17.21
N SER A 87 -1.79 6.35 17.37
CA SER A 87 -3.07 6.64 18.01
C SER A 87 -4.24 5.97 17.28
N SER A 88 -4.23 5.98 15.94
CA SER A 88 -5.25 5.30 15.14
C SER A 88 -5.19 3.78 15.30
N THR A 89 -4.00 3.20 15.41
CA THR A 89 -3.82 1.76 15.64
C THR A 89 -4.36 1.35 17.00
N VAL A 90 -4.01 2.08 18.05
CA VAL A 90 -4.50 1.82 19.42
C VAL A 90 -6.01 1.98 19.49
N LEU A 91 -6.57 3.06 18.92
CA LEU A 91 -8.00 3.28 18.89
C LEU A 91 -8.74 2.20 18.09
N CYS A 92 -8.18 1.79 16.95
CA CYS A 92 -8.71 0.68 16.15
C CYS A 92 -8.72 -0.62 16.96
N LEU A 93 -7.63 -0.95 17.66
CA LEU A 93 -7.56 -2.15 18.49
C LEU A 93 -8.61 -2.14 19.60
N LEU A 94 -8.73 -1.02 20.32
CA LEU A 94 -9.68 -0.88 21.43
C LEU A 94 -11.14 -0.96 20.99
N LEU A 95 -11.48 -0.47 19.80
CA LEU A 95 -12.85 -0.53 19.26
C LEU A 95 -13.13 -1.84 18.51
N ALA A 96 -12.18 -2.33 17.72
CA ALA A 96 -12.35 -3.54 16.92
C ALA A 96 -12.34 -4.81 17.77
N TYR A 97 -11.54 -4.86 18.84
CA TYR A 97 -11.48 -6.02 19.74
C TYR A 97 -12.83 -6.39 20.37
N PRO A 98 -13.58 -5.46 21.03
CA PRO A 98 -14.90 -5.79 21.58
C PRO A 98 -15.92 -6.12 20.48
N VAL A 99 -15.87 -5.42 19.33
CA VAL A 99 -16.75 -5.69 18.20
C VAL A 99 -16.52 -7.09 17.64
N ALA A 100 -15.26 -7.48 17.42
CA ALA A 100 -14.89 -8.81 16.96
C ALA A 100 -15.28 -9.90 17.97
N TYR A 101 -15.08 -9.66 19.27
CA TYR A 101 -15.46 -10.59 20.32
C TYR A 101 -16.98 -10.83 20.38
N ILE A 102 -17.79 -9.75 20.29
CA ILE A 102 -19.25 -9.85 20.25
C ILE A 102 -19.70 -10.59 19.00
N ILE A 103 -19.13 -10.28 17.83
CA ILE A 103 -19.45 -10.97 16.56
C ILE A 103 -19.06 -12.45 16.61
N ALA A 104 -17.94 -12.81 17.24
CA ALA A 104 -17.51 -14.20 17.36
C ALA A 104 -18.40 -15.00 18.32
N LYS A 105 -18.76 -14.41 19.46
CA LYS A 105 -19.52 -15.08 20.52
C LYS A 105 -21.03 -15.15 20.25
N SER A 106 -21.59 -14.17 19.54
CA SER A 106 -23.02 -14.14 19.23
C SER A 106 -23.34 -14.81 17.90
N LYS A 107 -24.38 -15.65 17.86
CA LYS A 107 -25.00 -16.17 16.62
C LYS A 107 -25.88 -15.10 15.97
N LEU A 108 -25.36 -13.88 15.77
CA LEU A 108 -26.09 -12.84 15.06
C LEU A 108 -26.34 -13.30 13.61
N LYS A 109 -27.61 -13.36 13.19
CA LYS A 109 -28.00 -13.66 11.80
C LYS A 109 -27.50 -12.62 10.80
N ASN A 110 -27.19 -11.41 11.27
CA ASN A 110 -26.89 -10.24 10.44
C ASN A 110 -25.40 -9.83 10.41
N LYS A 111 -24.46 -10.76 10.66
CA LYS A 111 -23.00 -10.48 10.61
C LYS A 111 -22.56 -9.87 9.27
N ALA A 112 -23.13 -10.40 8.18
CA ALA A 112 -22.86 -9.89 6.83
C ALA A 112 -23.29 -8.43 6.65
N ALA A 113 -24.41 -8.01 7.24
CA ALA A 113 -24.88 -6.62 7.15
C ALA A 113 -23.95 -5.64 7.88
N PHE A 114 -23.44 -6.00 9.07
CA PHE A 114 -22.45 -5.19 9.80
C PHE A 114 -21.11 -5.09 9.05
N LEU A 115 -20.66 -6.19 8.44
CA LEU A 115 -19.44 -6.19 7.61
C LEU A 115 -19.61 -5.32 6.36
N LEU A 116 -20.76 -5.42 5.68
CA LEU A 116 -21.08 -4.58 4.52
C LEU A 116 -21.14 -3.10 4.90
N LEU A 117 -21.76 -2.76 6.03
CA LEU A 117 -21.80 -1.38 6.53
C LEU A 117 -20.38 -0.81 6.81
N PHE A 118 -19.41 -1.66 7.16
CA PHE A 118 -18.02 -1.24 7.41
C PHE A 118 -17.17 -1.18 6.14
N ILE A 119 -17.44 -2.03 5.15
CA ILE A 119 -16.72 -2.04 3.87
C ILE A 119 -17.20 -0.93 2.93
N VAL A 120 -18.47 -0.54 3.01
CA VAL A 120 -19.04 0.57 2.24
C VAL A 120 -18.29 1.89 2.48
N PRO A 121 -18.02 2.36 3.72
CA PRO A 121 -17.24 3.58 3.96
C PRO A 121 -15.77 3.45 3.57
N MET A 122 -15.25 2.23 3.43
CA MET A 122 -13.93 1.98 2.85
C MET A 122 -13.95 2.09 1.31
N TRP A 123 -15.08 1.72 0.68
CA TRP A 123 -15.30 1.79 -0.76
C TRP A 123 -15.67 3.18 -1.27
N VAL A 124 -16.33 4.01 -0.47
CA VAL A 124 -16.44 5.43 -0.81
C VAL A 124 -15.07 6.07 -0.64
N ASN A 125 -14.39 6.21 -1.78
CA ASN A 125 -13.15 6.94 -1.91
C ASN A 125 -13.24 8.26 -1.13
N PHE A 126 -12.20 8.56 -0.37
CA PHE A 126 -12.05 9.80 0.42
C PHE A 126 -12.49 11.07 -0.34
N VAL A 127 -12.36 11.06 -1.67
CA VAL A 127 -12.85 12.06 -2.63
C VAL A 127 -14.35 12.39 -2.51
N LEU A 128 -15.24 11.40 -2.34
CA LEU A 128 -16.68 11.64 -2.20
C LEU A 128 -17.02 12.36 -0.90
N ARG A 129 -16.27 12.07 0.17
CA ARG A 129 -16.45 12.69 1.48
C ARG A 129 -15.99 14.16 1.50
N ILE A 130 -14.93 14.51 0.79
CA ILE A 130 -14.44 15.90 0.73
C ILE A 130 -15.27 16.78 -0.20
N ASN A 131 -15.83 16.21 -1.28
CA ASN A 131 -16.65 16.95 -2.24
C ASN A 131 -18.08 17.24 -1.74
N ALA A 132 -18.62 16.43 -0.83
CA ALA A 132 -19.95 16.66 -0.25
C ALA A 132 -19.96 17.70 0.89
N LEU A 133 -18.77 18.10 1.39
CA LEU A 133 -18.60 19.12 2.45
C LEU A 133 -18.16 20.49 1.89
N ARG A 134 -17.95 20.58 0.57
CA ARG A 134 -17.86 21.85 -0.17
C ARG A 134 -19.25 22.22 -0.68
#